data_AF-A0A2R5FHS4-F1
#
_entry.id   AF-A0A2R5FHS4-F1
#
_cell.length_a   1.000
_cell.length_b   1.000
_cell.length_c   1.000
_cell.angle_alpha   90.00
_cell.angle_beta   90.00
_cell.angle_gamma   90.00
#
_symmetry.space_group_name_H-M   'P 1'
#
loop_
_entity.id
_entity.type
_entity.pdbx_description
1 polymer ?
#
loop_
_entity_poly.entity_id
_entity_poly.type
_entity_poly.pdbx_seq_one_letter_code
_entity_poly.pdbx_strand_id
1 'polypeptide(L)'
;MSINTLIVKQKLCVTLDTNSSNNVVPVFEYIPYSKPGYKLIDEYLEIENLKAVAWIYSLPPVPFPVFELEDTESKQLLAAINLEWQSPRIQLDIMVNIDDTLNWQKIAAYSLLNSDPYPYREYSLGSHTLGNNS
;
A
#
# COMPACT_ATOMS: atom_id res chain seq x y z
N MET A 1 -15.91 -37.26 -6.39
CA MET A 1 -14.89 -37.22 -5.32
C MET A 1 -14.44 -35.78 -5.20
N SER A 2 -14.30 -35.30 -3.97
CA SER A 2 -14.51 -33.91 -3.56
C SER A 2 -13.50 -32.91 -4.12
N ILE A 3 -14.02 -31.79 -4.61
CA ILE A 3 -13.27 -30.54 -4.70
C ILE A 3 -13.02 -30.13 -3.24
N ASN A 4 -11.81 -30.39 -2.76
CA ASN A 4 -11.36 -29.91 -1.46
C ASN A 4 -10.76 -28.54 -1.68
N THR A 5 -11.52 -27.48 -1.39
CA THR A 5 -10.98 -26.11 -1.33
C THR A 5 -10.01 -26.04 -0.15
N LEU A 6 -8.78 -25.59 -0.41
CA LEU A 6 -7.79 -25.30 0.63
C LEU A 6 -7.61 -23.79 0.69
N ILE A 7 -7.86 -23.18 1.85
CA ILE A 7 -7.65 -21.74 2.07
C ILE A 7 -6.47 -21.59 3.03
N VAL A 8 -5.40 -20.95 2.56
CA VAL A 8 -4.24 -20.60 3.38
C VAL A 8 -4.31 -19.11 3.68
N LYS A 9 -4.24 -18.74 4.96
CA LYS A 9 -4.20 -17.33 5.40
C LYS A 9 -2.90 -17.07 6.15
N GLN A 10 -2.17 -16.03 5.74
CA GLN A 10 -0.93 -15.61 6.39
C GLN A 10 -0.96 -14.11 6.66
N LYS A 11 -0.40 -13.70 7.80
CA LYS A 11 -0.12 -12.30 8.10
C LYS A 11 1.29 -11.98 7.65
N LEU A 12 1.44 -10.89 6.90
CA LEU A 12 2.73 -10.40 6.41
C LEU A 12 2.96 -9.01 7.01
N CYS A 13 4.18 -8.75 7.45
CA CYS A 13 4.61 -7.45 7.97
C CYS A 13 6.01 -7.18 7.42
N VAL A 14 6.16 -6.03 6.77
CA VAL A 14 7.43 -5.59 6.19
C VAL A 14 7.69 -4.17 6.66
N THR A 15 8.88 -3.93 7.20
CA THR A 15 9.33 -2.61 7.61
C THR A 15 10.10 -1.97 6.46
N LEU A 16 9.69 -0.78 6.05
CA LEU A 16 10.43 0.04 5.09
C LEU A 16 11.33 1.02 5.86
N ASP A 17 12.59 1.06 5.49
CA ASP A 17 13.59 1.96 6.08
C ASP A 17 14.36 2.72 4.98
N THR A 18 15.43 3.42 5.37
CA THR A 18 16.27 4.19 4.42
C THR A 18 16.91 3.33 3.33
N ASN A 19 17.10 2.02 3.57
CA ASN A 19 17.67 1.08 2.60
C ASN A 19 16.62 0.63 1.55
N SER A 20 15.34 0.88 1.81
CA SER A 20 14.23 0.58 0.90
C SER A 20 13.92 1.72 -0.08
N SER A 21 14.58 2.88 0.06
CA SER A 21 14.19 4.15 -0.60
C SER A 21 14.13 4.13 -2.13
N ASN A 22 14.91 3.27 -2.80
CA ASN A 22 14.95 3.16 -4.26
C ASN A 22 14.65 1.74 -4.77
N ASN A 23 14.18 0.85 -3.90
CA ASN A 23 13.97 -0.56 -4.22
C ASN A 23 12.50 -0.94 -4.02
N VAL A 24 11.97 -1.77 -4.92
CA VAL A 24 10.71 -2.46 -4.66
C VAL A 24 10.98 -3.55 -3.63
N VAL A 25 10.33 -3.46 -2.47
CA VAL A 25 10.43 -4.49 -1.43
C VAL A 25 9.26 -5.46 -1.62
N PRO A 26 9.51 -6.72 -2.02
CA PRO A 26 8.44 -7.68 -2.23
C PRO A 26 7.79 -8.03 -0.88
N VAL A 27 6.48 -7.80 -0.77
CA VAL A 27 5.68 -8.18 0.41
C VAL A 27 5.28 -9.64 0.33
N PHE A 28 5.05 -10.13 -0.89
CA PHE A 28 4.61 -11.48 -1.20
C PHE A 28 5.20 -11.90 -2.54
N GLU A 29 5.71 -13.12 -2.62
CA GLU A 29 6.14 -13.77 -3.86
C GLU A 29 5.21 -14.95 -4.13
N TYR A 30 4.66 -14.99 -5.35
CA TYR A 30 3.77 -16.06 -5.76
C TYR A 30 4.56 -17.31 -6.16
N ILE A 31 4.25 -18.43 -5.51
CA ILE A 31 4.77 -19.76 -5.87
C ILE A 31 3.54 -20.65 -6.07
N PRO A 32 3.23 -21.08 -7.31
CA PRO A 32 2.08 -21.93 -7.58
C PRO A 32 2.07 -23.19 -6.72
N TYR A 33 0.91 -23.54 -6.16
CA TYR A 33 0.82 -24.75 -5.35
C TYR A 33 1.00 -26.01 -6.21
N SER A 34 1.93 -26.89 -5.81
CA SER A 34 2.13 -28.19 -6.45
C SER A 34 2.10 -29.33 -5.44
N LYS A 35 1.40 -30.42 -5.81
CA LYS A 35 1.39 -31.66 -5.03
C LYS A 35 1.53 -32.86 -5.97
N PRO A 36 2.51 -33.75 -5.76
CA PRO A 36 2.69 -34.94 -6.59
C PRO A 36 1.40 -35.76 -6.69
N GLY A 37 1.00 -36.11 -7.91
CA GLY A 37 -0.21 -36.90 -8.20
C GLY A 37 -1.53 -36.13 -8.21
N TYR A 38 -1.51 -34.80 -8.05
CA TYR A 38 -2.71 -33.94 -8.13
C TYR A 38 -2.55 -32.93 -9.26
N LYS A 39 -3.67 -32.58 -9.91
CA LYS A 39 -3.75 -31.49 -10.90
C LYS A 39 -4.45 -30.30 -10.26
N LEU A 40 -3.82 -29.13 -10.32
CA LEU A 40 -4.44 -27.85 -9.96
C LEU A 40 -5.52 -27.53 -11.01
N ILE A 41 -6.74 -27.23 -10.55
CA ILE A 41 -7.86 -26.87 -11.42
C ILE A 41 -8.02 -25.36 -11.47
N ASP A 42 -7.89 -24.70 -10.32
CA ASP A 42 -8.05 -23.26 -10.16
C ASP A 42 -7.26 -22.82 -8.91
N GLU A 43 -6.60 -21.67 -9.00
CA GLU A 43 -5.88 -21.02 -7.91
C GLU A 43 -6.12 -19.51 -8.00
N TYR A 44 -6.62 -18.95 -6.90
CA TYR A 44 -6.93 -17.53 -6.78
C TYR A 44 -6.23 -16.96 -5.54
N LEU A 45 -5.69 -15.76 -5.67
CA LEU A 45 -4.98 -15.05 -4.61
C LEU A 45 -5.59 -13.67 -4.37
N GLU A 46 -5.69 -13.31 -3.10
CA GLU A 46 -6.23 -12.03 -2.66
C GLU A 46 -5.41 -11.47 -1.50
N ILE A 47 -5.13 -10.16 -1.57
CA ILE A 47 -4.59 -9.40 -0.45
C ILE A 47 -5.72 -8.59 0.16
N GLU A 48 -6.13 -8.97 1.37
CA GLU A 48 -7.12 -8.26 2.15
C GLU A 48 -6.46 -7.44 3.27
N ASN A 49 -7.06 -6.28 3.57
CA ASN A 49 -6.69 -5.44 4.72
C ASN A 49 -5.24 -4.96 4.73
N LEU A 50 -4.71 -4.55 3.58
CA LEU A 50 -3.38 -3.96 3.51
C LEU A 50 -3.38 -2.59 4.22
N LYS A 51 -2.52 -2.44 5.21
CA LYS A 51 -2.38 -1.23 6.02
C LYS A 51 -0.91 -0.81 6.06
N ALA A 52 -0.66 0.48 5.90
CA ALA A 52 0.65 1.06 6.15
C ALA A 52 0.58 1.97 7.37
N VAL A 53 1.54 1.80 8.28
CA VAL A 53 1.76 2.69 9.40
C VAL A 53 3.06 3.43 9.13
N ALA A 54 2.96 4.75 8.97
CA ALA A 54 4.13 5.58 8.71
C ALA A 54 4.57 6.30 9.99
N TRP A 55 5.86 6.21 10.29
CA TRP A 55 6.54 7.03 11.29
C TRP A 55 7.61 7.86 10.60
N ILE A 56 7.33 9.12 10.34
CA ILE A 56 8.22 9.99 9.57
C ILE A 56 8.84 11.02 10.50
N TYR A 57 10.10 10.78 10.88
CA TYR A 57 10.91 11.74 11.64
C TYR A 57 11.94 12.48 10.78
N SER A 58 12.08 12.07 9.51
CA SER A 58 13.11 12.57 8.59
C SER A 58 12.68 13.80 7.79
N LEU A 59 11.38 14.09 7.71
CA LEU A 59 10.85 15.27 7.04
C LEU A 59 10.57 16.39 8.05
N PRO A 60 10.74 17.68 7.66
CA PRO A 60 10.32 18.77 8.51
C PRO A 60 8.81 18.67 8.78
N PRO A 61 8.37 18.94 10.02
CA PRO A 61 6.96 18.92 10.37
C PRO A 61 6.17 19.94 9.56
N VAL A 62 4.99 19.54 9.11
CA VAL A 62 4.05 20.36 8.37
C VAL A 62 2.85 20.64 9.29
N PRO A 63 2.58 21.90 9.63
CA PRO A 63 1.44 22.23 10.49
C PRO A 63 0.13 21.91 9.77
N PHE A 64 -0.89 21.47 10.52
CA PHE A 64 -2.24 21.34 9.96
C PHE A 64 -2.73 22.68 9.39
N PRO A 65 -3.51 22.65 8.29
CA PRO A 65 -4.16 23.85 7.80
C PRO A 65 -5.08 24.40 8.88
N VAL A 66 -4.95 25.70 9.14
CA VAL A 66 -5.86 26.40 10.04
C VAL A 66 -7.13 26.68 9.26
N PHE A 67 -8.24 26.07 9.68
CA PHE A 67 -9.56 26.35 9.12
C PHE A 67 -10.22 27.45 9.94
N GLU A 68 -10.64 28.53 9.29
CA GLU A 68 -11.44 29.56 9.94
C GLU A 68 -12.89 29.10 10.05
N LEU A 69 -13.62 29.58 11.06
CA LEU A 69 -15.05 29.27 11.24
C LEU A 69 -15.91 29.68 10.04
N GLU A 70 -15.41 30.62 9.24
CA GLU A 70 -16.06 31.19 8.06
C GLU A 70 -15.71 30.43 6.77
N ASP A 71 -14.82 29.45 6.83
CA ASP A 71 -14.38 28.71 5.67
C ASP A 71 -15.46 27.73 5.19
N THR A 72 -15.83 27.89 3.92
CA THR A 72 -16.69 26.94 3.22
C THR A 72 -15.95 25.61 3.04
N GLU A 73 -16.69 24.51 2.90
CA GLU A 73 -16.10 23.18 2.67
C GLU A 73 -15.11 23.17 1.49
N SER A 74 -15.38 23.95 0.44
CA SER A 74 -14.48 24.08 -0.71
C SER A 74 -13.15 24.75 -0.36
N LYS A 75 -13.15 25.74 0.54
CA LYS A 75 -11.91 26.39 1.02
C LYS A 75 -11.10 25.45 1.90
N GLN A 76 -11.77 24.69 2.77
CA GLN A 76 -11.11 23.69 3.61
C GLN A 76 -10.44 22.61 2.75
N LEU A 77 -11.15 22.13 1.72
CA LEU A 77 -10.60 21.18 0.75
C LEU A 77 -9.41 21.77 0.00
N LEU A 78 -9.50 23.02 -0.48
CA LEU A 78 -8.41 23.68 -1.18
C LEU A 78 -7.17 23.87 -0.29
N ALA A 79 -7.37 24.25 0.98
CA ALA A 79 -6.29 24.38 1.95
C ALA A 79 -5.60 23.02 2.21
N ALA A 80 -6.37 21.93 2.33
CA ALA A 80 -5.82 20.59 2.45
C ALA A 80 -5.02 20.16 1.21
N ILE A 81 -5.55 20.39 -0.01
CA ILE A 81 -4.85 20.06 -1.25
C ILE A 81 -3.55 20.88 -1.38
N ASN A 82 -3.61 22.19 -1.12
CA ASN A 82 -2.44 23.05 -1.19
C ASN A 82 -1.35 22.61 -0.21
N LEU A 83 -1.75 22.19 1.00
CA LEU A 83 -0.84 21.60 1.97
C LEU A 83 -0.14 20.36 1.40
N GLU A 84 -0.90 19.41 0.84
CA GLU A 84 -0.34 18.17 0.27
C GLU A 84 0.63 18.42 -0.89
N TRP A 85 0.41 19.48 -1.68
CA TRP A 85 1.25 19.81 -2.82
C TRP A 85 2.52 20.57 -2.47
N GLN A 86 2.47 21.47 -1.49
CA GLN A 86 3.60 22.33 -1.11
C GLN A 86 4.52 21.69 -0.07
N SER A 87 4.05 20.64 0.60
CA SER A 87 4.79 19.99 1.68
C SER A 87 5.85 19.01 1.19
N PRO A 88 7.00 18.92 1.87
CA PRO A 88 7.93 17.82 1.71
C PRO A 88 7.22 16.48 1.96
N ARG A 89 7.42 15.51 1.07
CA ARG A 89 6.70 14.23 1.08
C ARG A 89 7.60 13.05 0.77
N ILE A 90 7.24 11.89 1.31
CA ILE A 90 7.78 10.59 0.89
C ILE A 90 6.65 9.90 0.12
N GLN A 91 6.96 9.39 -1.06
CA GLN A 91 5.99 8.64 -1.86
C GLN A 91 6.14 7.14 -1.58
N LEU A 92 5.02 6.48 -1.30
CA LEU A 92 4.90 5.03 -1.20
C LEU A 92 4.10 4.53 -2.41
N ASP A 93 4.76 3.76 -3.26
CA ASP A 93 4.13 3.16 -4.43
C ASP A 93 3.84 1.67 -4.16
N ILE A 94 2.62 1.25 -4.48
CA ILE A 94 2.22 -0.15 -4.48
C ILE A 94 2.35 -0.66 -5.91
N MET A 95 3.15 -1.70 -6.08
CA MET A 95 3.44 -2.28 -7.38
C MET A 95 3.15 -3.77 -7.38
N VAL A 96 2.73 -4.28 -8.54
CA VAL A 96 2.64 -5.72 -8.81
C VAL A 96 3.48 -6.03 -10.02
N ASN A 97 4.25 -7.11 -9.94
CA ASN A 97 4.92 -7.67 -11.09
C ASN A 97 3.95 -8.62 -11.81
N ILE A 98 3.70 -8.37 -13.10
CA ILE A 98 2.71 -9.13 -13.89
C ILE A 98 3.38 -10.27 -14.68
N ASP A 99 4.72 -10.28 -14.80
CA ASP A 99 5.45 -11.27 -15.60
C ASP A 99 6.72 -11.78 -14.88
N ASP A 100 7.36 -12.83 -15.41
CA ASP A 100 8.69 -13.32 -14.97
C ASP A 100 9.85 -12.35 -15.28
N THR A 101 9.57 -11.29 -16.04
CA THR A 101 10.49 -10.16 -16.21
C THR A 101 10.22 -9.15 -15.10
N LEU A 102 11.22 -8.39 -14.63
CA LEU A 102 11.09 -7.36 -13.58
C LEU A 102 10.21 -6.16 -14.03
N ASN A 103 8.97 -6.42 -14.44
CA ASN A 103 8.03 -5.49 -15.03
C ASN A 103 7.00 -5.07 -13.98
N TRP A 104 7.45 -4.20 -13.08
CA TRP A 104 6.63 -3.67 -12.00
C TRP A 104 5.61 -2.66 -12.53
N GLN A 105 4.33 -2.97 -12.37
CA GLN A 105 3.22 -2.07 -12.67
C GLN A 105 2.70 -1.44 -11.39
N LYS A 106 2.53 -0.10 -11.40
CA LYS A 106 2.01 0.64 -10.26
C LYS A 106 0.49 0.51 -10.18
N ILE A 107 0.00 -0.01 -9.06
CA ILE A 107 -1.44 -0.13 -8.76
C ILE A 107 -1.93 1.13 -8.03
N ALA A 108 -1.17 1.59 -7.05
CA ALA A 108 -1.55 2.73 -6.23
C ALA A 108 -0.31 3.51 -5.77
N ALA A 109 -0.50 4.77 -5.42
CA ALA A 109 0.53 5.63 -4.87
C ALA A 109 -0.05 6.42 -3.69
N TYR A 110 0.72 6.50 -2.61
CA TYR A 110 0.35 7.18 -1.39
C TYR A 110 1.41 8.21 -1.05
N SER A 111 0.98 9.44 -0.78
CA SER A 111 1.85 10.51 -0.31
C SER A 111 1.88 10.51 1.22
N LEU A 112 3.07 10.27 1.77
CA LEU A 112 3.31 10.27 3.20
C LEU A 112 3.87 11.63 3.63
N LEU A 113 3.23 12.23 4.63
CA LEU A 113 3.55 13.56 5.15
C LEU A 113 3.86 13.46 6.65
N ASN A 114 4.77 14.29 7.13
CA ASN A 114 5.01 14.45 8.57
C ASN A 114 4.13 15.59 9.11
N SER A 115 2.91 15.26 9.54
CA SER A 115 1.95 16.23 10.07
C SER A 115 2.25 16.57 11.53
N ASP A 116 2.23 17.85 11.89
CA ASP A 116 2.36 18.34 13.27
C ASP A 116 0.98 18.78 13.80
N PRO A 117 0.50 18.31 14.97
CA PRO A 117 1.25 17.66 16.07
C PRO A 117 1.29 16.14 16.07
N TYR A 118 0.75 15.48 15.04
CA TYR A 118 0.59 14.02 15.01
C TYR A 118 1.48 13.38 13.93
N PRO A 119 2.72 12.99 14.27
CA PRO A 119 3.67 12.41 13.31
C PRO A 119 3.33 10.97 12.91
N TYR A 120 2.21 10.43 13.41
CA TYR A 120 1.72 9.09 13.11
C TYR A 120 0.48 9.18 12.21
N ARG A 121 0.49 8.41 11.12
CA ARG A 121 -0.69 8.27 10.26
C ARG A 121 -0.80 6.82 9.77
N GLU A 122 -1.99 6.27 9.93
CA GLU A 122 -2.37 4.98 9.36
C GLU A 122 -3.01 5.23 7.99
N TYR A 123 -2.52 4.51 6.98
CA TYR A 123 -3.06 4.53 5.62
C TYR A 123 -3.70 3.18 5.34
N SER A 124 -4.99 3.21 5.00
CA SER A 124 -5.66 2.04 4.41
C SER A 124 -5.22 1.95 2.95
N LEU A 125 -4.45 0.93 2.63
CA LEU A 125 -3.95 0.70 1.28
C LEU A 125 -4.95 -0.08 0.42
N GLY A 126 -6.11 -0.45 0.99
CA GLY A 126 -7.19 -1.16 0.31
C GLY A 126 -7.01 -2.68 0.29
N SER A 127 -7.98 -3.35 -0.33
CA SER A 127 -7.89 -4.76 -0.72
C SER A 127 -7.60 -4.82 -2.21
N HIS A 128 -6.68 -5.71 -2.60
CA HIS A 128 -6.26 -5.86 -3.99
C HIS A 128 -6.45 -7.30 -4.41
N THR A 129 -7.25 -7.51 -5.45
CA THR A 129 -7.36 -8.80 -6.12
C THR A 129 -6.17 -8.97 -7.05
N LEU A 130 -5.47 -10.10 -6.96
CA LEU A 130 -4.26 -10.33 -7.74
C LEU A 130 -4.53 -11.05 -9.08
N GLY A 131 -5.80 -11.11 -9.49
CA GLY A 131 -6.24 -11.77 -10.72
C GLY A 131 -6.36 -13.30 -10.59
N ASN A 132 -6.81 -13.95 -11.67
CA ASN A 132 -6.82 -15.41 -11.79
C ASN A 132 -5.60 -15.81 -12.62
N ASN A 133 -4.57 -16.37 -11.96
CA ASN A 133 -3.36 -16.85 -12.65
C ASN A 133 -3.59 -18.29 -13.12
N SER A 134 -4.56 -18.47 -14.01
CA SER A 134 -4.88 -19.74 -14.67
C SER A 134 -3.90 -20.10 -15.76
#